data_AF-A0A956BWS4-F1
#
_entry.id   AF-A0A956BWS4-F1
#
_cell.length_a   1.000
_cell.length_b   1.000
_cell.length_c   1.000
_cell.angle_alpha   90.00
_cell.angle_beta   90.00
_cell.angle_gamma   90.00
#
_symmetry.space_group_name_H-M   'P 1'
#
loop_
_entity.id
_entity.type
_entity.pdbx_description
1 polymer ?
#
loop_
_entity_poly.entity_id
_entity_poly.type
_entity_poly.pdbx_seq_one_letter_code
_entity_poly.pdbx_strand_id
1 'polypeptide(L)'
;IHPMHLPVLEASLTEITGIQGACERIKSTPIPASYTVLIHRIVLVYCLGLPFGIVSQVGIWTPEVVALVAYAFYGLDAVGTEIENPFDYDPNDLPLSTLSRMIEVNLRQRLGEAPEQLPPLLEPQDGILH
;
A
#
# COMPACT_ATOMS: atom_id res chain seq x y z
N ILE A 1 -11.84 -10.14 -38.71
CA ILE A 1 -11.71 -8.84 -38.03
C ILE A 1 -11.56 -7.79 -39.12
N HIS A 2 -12.48 -6.83 -39.23
CA HIS A 2 -12.37 -5.77 -40.22
C HIS A 2 -11.11 -4.92 -39.94
N PRO A 3 -10.34 -4.47 -40.94
CA PRO A 3 -9.10 -3.71 -40.74
C PRO A 3 -9.27 -2.43 -39.91
N MET A 4 -10.50 -1.89 -39.82
CA MET A 4 -10.81 -0.74 -38.95
C MET A 4 -10.83 -1.07 -37.45
N HIS A 5 -10.89 -2.34 -37.03
CA HIS A 5 -10.88 -2.72 -35.60
C HIS A 5 -9.47 -2.98 -35.05
N LEU A 6 -8.48 -3.19 -35.92
CA LEU A 6 -7.08 -3.39 -35.51
C LEU A 6 -6.55 -2.21 -34.68
N PRO A 7 -6.72 -0.94 -35.12
CA PRO A 7 -6.21 0.20 -34.37
C PRO A 7 -6.84 0.35 -32.98
N VAL A 8 -8.13 -0.03 -32.84
CA VAL A 8 -8.84 0.04 -31.56
C VAL A 8 -8.26 -0.98 -30.57
N LEU A 9 -7.99 -2.20 -31.04
CA LEU A 9 -7.43 -3.26 -30.21
C LEU A 9 -5.98 -2.97 -29.85
N GLU A 10 -5.20 -2.43 -30.80
CA GLU A 10 -3.82 -1.98 -30.58
C GLU A 10 -3.75 -0.84 -29.55
N ALA A 11 -4.70 0.11 -29.59
CA ALA A 11 -4.79 1.17 -28.60
C ALA A 11 -5.03 0.61 -27.18
N SER A 12 -5.98 -0.32 -27.02
CA SER A 12 -6.22 -0.96 -25.71
C SER A 12 -5.03 -1.78 -25.22
N LEU A 13 -4.31 -2.48 -26.10
CA LEU A 13 -3.09 -3.21 -25.71
C LEU A 13 -1.97 -2.26 -25.28
N THR A 14 -1.83 -1.12 -25.96
CA THR A 14 -0.85 -0.08 -25.60
C THR A 14 -1.15 0.52 -24.22
N GLU A 15 -2.43 0.70 -23.90
CA GLU A 15 -2.85 1.16 -22.57
C GLU A 15 -2.48 0.15 -21.47
N ILE A 16 -2.78 -1.14 -21.69
CA ILE A 16 -2.43 -2.22 -20.74
C ILE A 16 -0.93 -2.28 -20.50
N THR A 17 -0.11 -2.25 -21.55
CA THR A 17 1.35 -2.28 -21.41
C THR A 17 1.89 -1.03 -20.73
N GLY A 18 1.27 0.13 -20.97
CA GLY A 18 1.58 1.36 -20.25
C GLY A 18 1.32 1.26 -18.74
N ILE A 19 0.17 0.70 -18.34
CA ILE A 19 -0.17 0.47 -16.94
C ILE A 19 0.78 -0.54 -16.30
N GLN A 20 1.06 -1.66 -16.97
CA GLN A 20 2.01 -2.66 -16.48
C GLN A 20 3.39 -2.04 -16.24
N GLY A 21 3.92 -1.27 -17.20
CA GLY A 21 5.20 -0.58 -17.04
C GLY A 21 5.20 0.45 -15.92
N ALA A 22 4.06 1.11 -15.66
CA ALA A 22 3.92 1.99 -14.50
C ALA A 22 3.97 1.22 -13.18
N CYS A 23 3.26 0.08 -13.06
CA CYS A 23 3.31 -0.79 -11.89
C CYS A 23 4.71 -1.36 -11.65
N GLU A 24 5.39 -1.83 -12.70
CA GLU A 24 6.77 -2.32 -12.62
C GLU A 24 7.72 -1.22 -12.14
N ARG A 25 7.57 0.02 -12.62
CA ARG A 25 8.35 1.16 -12.11
C ARG A 25 8.12 1.40 -10.63
N ILE A 26 6.87 1.46 -10.18
CA ILE A 26 6.54 1.65 -8.75
C ILE A 26 7.19 0.55 -7.90
N LYS A 27 7.06 -0.72 -8.32
CA LYS A 27 7.64 -1.87 -7.61
C LYS A 27 9.16 -1.92 -7.66
N SER A 28 9.77 -1.51 -8.78
CA SER A 28 11.23 -1.58 -9.00
C SER A 28 11.99 -0.35 -8.54
N THR A 29 11.30 0.72 -8.13
CA THR A 29 11.90 1.89 -7.48
C THR A 29 11.54 1.97 -5.99
N PRO A 30 11.90 0.96 -5.17
CA PRO A 30 11.67 1.04 -3.74
C PRO A 30 12.50 2.17 -3.14
N ILE A 31 12.01 2.72 -2.02
CA ILE A 31 12.77 3.72 -1.26
C ILE A 31 14.11 3.09 -0.82
N PRO A 32 15.23 3.82 -0.93
CA PRO A 32 16.52 3.26 -0.53
C PRO A 32 16.52 2.84 0.94
N ALA A 33 16.95 1.61 1.24
CA ALA A 33 17.00 1.11 2.62
C ALA A 33 17.80 2.00 3.58
N SER A 34 18.77 2.76 3.07
CA SER A 34 19.52 3.75 3.85
C SER A 34 18.65 4.89 4.37
N TYR A 35 17.61 5.29 3.62
CA TYR A 35 16.63 6.28 4.05
C TYR A 35 15.79 5.75 5.22
N THR A 36 15.19 4.57 5.07
CA THR A 36 14.37 3.93 6.12
C THR A 36 15.19 3.74 7.40
N VAL A 37 16.41 3.22 7.30
CA VAL A 37 17.32 3.05 8.44
C VAL A 37 17.69 4.39 9.08
N LEU A 38 17.87 5.46 8.30
CA LEU A 38 18.17 6.78 8.82
C LEU A 38 16.99 7.36 9.60
N ILE A 39 15.77 7.24 9.09
CA ILE A 39 14.55 7.71 9.76
C ILE A 39 14.37 7.00 11.10
N HIS A 40 14.44 5.66 11.12
CA HIS A 40 14.33 4.87 12.35
C HIS A 40 15.35 5.30 13.41
N ARG A 41 16.61 5.54 12.99
CA ARG A 41 17.67 6.02 13.89
C ARG A 41 17.40 7.43 14.42
N ILE A 42 16.91 8.34 13.57
CA ILE A 42 16.57 9.71 13.98
C ILE A 42 15.42 9.69 14.99
N VAL A 43 14.36 8.93 14.74
CA VAL A 43 13.21 8.78 15.66
C VAL A 43 13.68 8.23 17.00
N LEU A 44 14.52 7.20 17.00
CA LEU A 44 15.07 6.61 18.22
C LEU A 44 15.93 7.61 19.00
N VAL A 45 16.86 8.30 18.34
CA VAL A 45 17.71 9.32 19.00
C VAL A 45 16.87 10.47 19.53
N TYR A 46 15.86 10.92 18.78
CA TYR A 46 14.95 11.98 19.20
C TYR A 46 14.15 11.57 20.45
N CYS A 47 13.52 10.39 20.45
CA CYS A 47 12.72 9.93 21.58
C CYS A 47 13.57 9.70 22.84
N LEU A 48 14.80 9.21 22.69
CA LEU A 48 15.74 9.04 23.81
C LEU A 48 16.32 10.37 24.31
N GLY A 49 16.51 11.35 23.43
CA GLY A 49 17.02 12.68 23.79
C GLY A 49 15.97 13.59 24.41
N LEU A 50 14.72 13.47 23.97
CA LEU A 50 13.57 14.27 24.41
C LEU A 50 13.43 14.43 25.94
N PRO A 51 13.51 13.38 26.78
CA PRO A 51 13.37 13.52 28.23
C PRO A 51 14.36 14.54 28.80
N PHE A 52 15.61 14.55 28.34
CA PHE A 52 16.63 15.48 28.82
C PHE A 52 16.34 16.93 28.41
N GLY A 53 15.66 17.15 27.28
CA GLY A 53 15.30 18.48 26.80
C GLY A 53 14.13 19.12 27.54
N ILE A 54 13.19 18.32 28.05
CA ILE A 54 11.93 18.82 28.63
C ILE A 54 11.80 18.59 30.15
N VAL A 55 12.70 17.81 30.78
CA VAL A 55 12.61 17.47 32.21
C VAL A 55 12.58 18.68 33.13
N SER A 56 13.30 19.76 32.79
CA SER A 56 13.32 20.99 33.60
C SER A 56 12.00 21.78 33.55
N GLN A 57 11.18 21.57 32.52
CA GLN A 57 9.90 22.25 32.33
C GLN A 57 8.72 21.40 32.82
N VAL A 58 8.78 20.09 32.58
CA VAL A 58 7.67 19.15 32.79
C VAL A 58 7.81 18.35 34.09
N GLY A 59 9.03 18.18 34.61
CA GLY A 59 9.29 17.52 35.88
C GLY A 59 8.80 16.07 35.92
N ILE A 60 7.98 15.72 36.91
CA ILE A 60 7.51 14.34 37.11
C ILE A 60 6.63 13.82 35.97
N TRP A 61 6.00 14.73 35.19
CA TRP A 61 5.14 14.36 34.05
C TRP A 61 5.95 14.03 32.78
N THR A 62 7.27 14.17 32.81
CA THR A 62 8.13 13.92 31.63
C THR A 62 7.93 12.52 31.03
N PRO A 63 7.83 11.41 31.80
CA PRO A 63 7.61 10.09 31.22
C PRO A 63 6.30 10.00 30.42
N GLU A 64 5.21 10.61 30.92
CA GLU A 64 3.91 10.60 30.24
C GLU A 64 3.97 11.38 28.91
N VAL A 65 4.54 12.59 28.96
CA VAL A 65 4.68 13.44 27.75
C VAL A 65 5.61 12.77 26.73
N VAL A 66 6.73 12.20 27.17
CA VAL A 66 7.66 11.48 26.29
C VAL A 66 7.00 10.24 25.70
N ALA A 67 6.21 9.48 26.48
CA ALA A 67 5.49 8.31 25.98
C ALA A 67 4.50 8.68 24.87
N LEU A 68 3.72 9.76 25.06
CA LEU A 68 2.78 10.24 24.06
C LEU A 68 3.49 10.66 22.76
N VAL A 69 4.58 11.42 22.87
CA VAL A 69 5.36 11.87 21.71
C VAL A 69 6.03 10.70 21.00
N ALA A 70 6.63 9.78 21.76
CA ALA A 70 7.25 8.58 21.22
C ALA A 70 6.24 7.71 20.48
N TYR A 71 5.05 7.50 21.05
CA TYR A 71 3.97 6.79 20.39
C TYR A 71 3.59 7.42 19.04
N ALA A 72 3.47 8.75 18.99
CA ALA A 72 3.16 9.45 17.75
C ALA A 72 4.25 9.28 16.68
N PHE A 73 5.53 9.44 17.04
CA PHE A 73 6.64 9.33 16.08
C PHE A 73 6.91 7.90 15.64
N TYR A 74 6.90 6.92 16.55
CA TYR A 74 7.02 5.51 16.19
C TYR A 74 5.82 5.02 15.39
N GLY A 75 4.61 5.48 15.73
CA GLY A 75 3.41 5.18 14.94
C GLY A 75 3.52 5.72 13.52
N LEU A 76 4.02 6.94 13.35
CA LEU A 76 4.24 7.53 12.03
C LEU A 76 5.30 6.75 11.21
N ASP A 77 6.41 6.36 11.84
CA ASP A 77 7.48 5.58 11.22
C ASP A 77 6.98 4.19 10.76
N ALA A 78 6.19 3.52 11.61
CA ALA A 78 5.59 2.23 11.31
C ALA A 78 4.58 2.31 10.16
N VAL A 79 3.65 3.29 10.20
CA VAL A 79 2.69 3.50 9.12
C VAL A 79 3.40 3.87 7.81
N GLY A 80 4.47 4.67 7.88
CA GLY A 80 5.29 5.01 6.73
C GLY A 80 5.89 3.77 6.07
N THR A 81 6.43 2.85 6.87
CA THR A 81 7.03 1.60 6.37
C THR A 81 5.98 0.69 5.72
N GLU A 82 4.77 0.61 6.29
CA GLU A 82 3.68 -0.21 5.75
C GLU A 82 3.25 0.25 4.36
N ILE A 83 3.16 1.56 4.12
CA ILE A 83 2.70 2.10 2.83
C ILE A 83 3.77 2.09 1.72
N GLU A 84 5.02 1.70 2.03
CA GLU A 84 6.12 1.71 1.06
C GLU A 84 5.98 0.64 -0.03
N ASN A 85 5.34 -0.51 0.26
CA ASN A 85 5.27 -1.66 -0.65
C ASN A 85 3.83 -2.11 -0.94
N PRO A 86 3.02 -1.30 -1.65
CA PRO A 86 1.57 -1.49 -1.77
C PRO A 86 1.12 -2.73 -2.56
N PHE A 87 2.05 -3.49 -3.15
CA PHE A 87 1.78 -4.64 -4.00
C PHE A 87 2.24 -5.97 -3.39
N ASP A 88 2.58 -5.98 -2.10
CA ASP A 88 2.92 -7.19 -1.37
C ASP A 88 1.64 -7.83 -0.78
N TYR A 89 1.73 -8.47 0.39
CA TYR A 89 0.66 -9.28 0.97
C TYR A 89 0.33 -8.90 2.41
N ASP A 90 0.77 -7.72 2.85
CA ASP A 90 0.46 -7.22 4.19
C ASP A 90 -1.01 -6.78 4.28
N PRO A 91 -1.61 -6.74 5.48
CA PRO A 91 -3.03 -6.41 5.66
C PRO A 91 -3.46 -5.06 5.06
N ASN A 92 -2.54 -4.11 4.96
CA ASN A 92 -2.82 -2.77 4.43
C ASN A 92 -2.42 -2.59 2.96
N ASP A 93 -1.96 -3.66 2.30
CA ASP A 93 -1.63 -3.64 0.88
C ASP A 93 -2.87 -3.64 -0.01
N LEU A 94 -2.66 -3.42 -1.30
CA LEU A 94 -3.74 -3.44 -2.27
C LEU A 94 -4.32 -4.87 -2.39
N PRO A 95 -5.66 -5.03 -2.40
CA PRO A 95 -6.30 -6.34 -2.52
C PRO A 95 -6.30 -6.81 -3.98
N LEU A 96 -5.12 -7.15 -4.49
CA LEU A 96 -4.90 -7.47 -5.91
C LEU A 96 -5.72 -8.69 -6.36
N SER A 97 -5.97 -9.64 -5.47
CA SER A 97 -6.77 -10.84 -5.79
C SER A 97 -8.24 -10.46 -5.96
N THR A 98 -8.77 -9.63 -5.07
CA THR A 98 -10.13 -9.10 -5.16
C THR A 98 -10.32 -8.24 -6.40
N LEU A 99 -9.37 -7.35 -6.71
CA LEU A 99 -9.40 -6.53 -7.93
C LEU A 99 -9.36 -7.42 -9.18
N SER A 100 -8.50 -8.44 -9.21
CA SER A 100 -8.41 -9.39 -10.32
C SER A 100 -9.70 -10.19 -10.49
N ARG A 101 -10.31 -10.64 -9.38
CA ARG A 101 -11.62 -11.31 -9.39
C ARG A 101 -12.71 -10.40 -9.96
N MET A 102 -12.71 -9.12 -9.56
CA MET A 102 -13.68 -8.15 -10.07
C MET A 102 -13.53 -7.93 -11.58
N ILE A 103 -12.30 -7.83 -12.09
CA ILE A 103 -12.03 -7.74 -13.52
C ILE A 103 -12.54 -8.98 -14.25
N GLU A 104 -12.26 -10.18 -13.72
CA GLU A 104 -12.74 -11.44 -14.30
C GLU A 104 -14.27 -11.48 -14.39
N VAL A 105 -14.97 -11.15 -13.31
CA VAL A 105 -16.44 -11.09 -13.27
C VAL A 105 -16.98 -10.10 -14.31
N ASN A 106 -16.40 -8.89 -14.37
CA ASN A 106 -16.82 -7.86 -15.33
C ASN A 106 -16.65 -8.32 -16.79
N LEU A 107 -15.57 -9.04 -17.11
CA LEU A 107 -15.33 -9.56 -18.46
C LEU A 107 -16.31 -10.67 -18.82
N ARG A 108 -16.55 -11.63 -17.92
CA ARG A 108 -17.51 -12.72 -18.14
C ARG A 108 -18.95 -12.23 -18.29
N GLN A 109 -19.33 -11.21 -17.50
CA GLN A 109 -20.62 -10.54 -17.67
C GLN A 109 -20.77 -9.89 -19.06
N ARG A 110 -19.71 -9.23 -19.55
CA ARG A 110 -19.70 -8.65 -20.90
C ARG A 110 -19.79 -9.71 -22.01
N LEU A 111 -19.30 -10.92 -21.76
CA LEU A 111 -19.45 -12.07 -22.66
C LEU A 111 -20.86 -12.70 -22.61
N GLY A 112 -21.73 -12.25 -21.70
CA GLY A 112 -23.10 -12.75 -21.55
C GLY A 112 -23.20 -14.06 -20.77
N GLU A 113 -22.18 -14.42 -19.99
CA GLU A 113 -22.24 -15.58 -19.10
C GLU A 113 -23.35 -15.40 -18.05
N ALA A 114 -24.05 -16.50 -17.73
CA ALA A 114 -25.12 -16.46 -16.74
C ALA A 114 -24.55 -16.20 -15.34
N PRO A 115 -25.30 -15.56 -14.42
CA PRO A 115 -24.82 -15.27 -13.07
C PRO A 115 -24.30 -16.49 -12.30
N GLU A 116 -24.87 -17.66 -12.57
CA GLU A 116 -24.51 -18.95 -11.96
C GLU A 116 -23.12 -19.46 -12.39
N GLN A 117 -22.60 -18.96 -13.51
CA GLN A 117 -21.29 -19.33 -14.07
C GLN A 117 -20.18 -18.36 -13.65
N LEU A 118 -20.54 -17.22 -13.07
CA LEU A 118 -19.58 -16.22 -12.63
C LEU A 118 -18.85 -16.72 -11.37
N PRO A 119 -17.53 -16.52 -11.28
CA PRO A 119 -16.82 -16.83 -10.06
C PRO A 119 -17.33 -15.93 -8.92
N PRO A 120 -17.38 -16.45 -7.68
CA PRO A 120 -17.81 -15.64 -6.55
C PRO A 120 -16.83 -14.50 -6.30
N LEU A 121 -17.36 -13.35 -5.89
CA LEU A 121 -16.53 -12.27 -5.35
C LEU A 121 -15.82 -12.78 -4.10
N LEU A 122 -14.57 -12.36 -3.92
CA LEU A 122 -13.83 -12.71 -2.71
C LEU A 122 -14.40 -11.93 -1.53
N GLU A 123 -14.69 -12.65 -0.45
CA GLU A 123 -15.12 -12.05 0.80
C GLU A 123 -13.91 -11.73 1.67
N PRO A 124 -13.99 -10.70 2.54
CA PRO A 124 -12.93 -10.42 3.49
C PRO A 124 -12.69 -11.63 4.41
N GLN A 125 -11.44 -12.04 4.55
CA GLN A 125 -11.01 -13.02 5.56
C GLN A 125 -10.44 -12.25 6.75
N ASP A 126 -10.97 -12.47 7.95
CA ASP A 126 -10.59 -11.75 9.16
C ASP A 126 -10.68 -10.21 9.06
N GLY A 127 -11.59 -9.71 8.23
CA GLY A 127 -11.79 -8.27 7.99
C GLY A 127 -10.83 -7.66 6.97
N ILE A 128 -9.97 -8.46 6.34
CA ILE A 128 -8.99 -8.04 5.34
C ILE A 128 -9.42 -8.59 3.97
N LEU A 129 -9.38 -7.73 2.95
CA LEU A 129 -9.53 -8.14 1.56
C LEU A 129 -8.14 -8.41 0.99
N HIS A 130 -7.97 -9.55 0.32
CA HIS A 130 -6.74 -9.94 -0.36
C HIS A 130 -6.88 -9.85 -1.89
#